data_AF-A0A935QZH2-F1
#
_entry.id   AF-A0A935QZH2-F1
#
_cell.length_a   1.000
_cell.length_b   1.000
_cell.length_c   1.000
_cell.angle_alpha   90.00
_cell.angle_beta   90.00
_cell.angle_gamma   90.00
#
_symmetry.space_group_name_H-M   'P 1'
#
loop_
_entity.id
_entity.type
_entity.pdbx_description
1 polymer ?
#
loop_
_entity_poly.entity_id
_entity_poly.type
_entity_poly.pdbx_seq_one_letter_code
_entity_poly.pdbx_strand_id
1 'polypeptide(L)'
;MPTDLSPFPVDPAVLAAIRPMQNRDAEPVAALHEAAMGSSLWAQLGRRFLVELYRGLVDSPYFLGFVYEEDGVVKGFIAGSIDAEPMMRTLMRSRALVLGAAAAAGVLKRPQVLARLSQTLRYFKVSDAGQDAVPAESLFCSFAPELRGKRVSGHINKVLFDDLLARGHDQVKITTEVENEGANRQLRSWGFEPKGEFNFYGKKMVRYVLNLRDHPRVQPVSRHPLV
;
A
#
# COMPACT_ATOMS: atom_id res chain seq x y z
N MET A 1 -7.11 2.94 25.65
CA MET A 1 -8.59 2.96 25.62
C MET A 1 -8.99 2.50 24.23
N PRO A 2 -9.83 1.46 24.06
CA PRO A 2 -10.44 1.21 22.77
C PRO A 2 -11.21 2.47 22.44
N THR A 3 -10.82 3.15 21.37
CA THR A 3 -11.65 4.20 20.78
C THR A 3 -13.00 3.53 20.52
N ASP A 4 -14.10 4.08 21.03
CA ASP A 4 -15.43 3.62 20.66
C ASP A 4 -15.61 3.92 19.16
N LEU A 5 -15.20 2.97 18.33
CA LEU A 5 -15.15 3.15 16.89
C LEU A 5 -16.56 2.96 16.37
N SER A 6 -17.19 4.08 16.01
CA SER A 6 -18.44 4.02 15.25
C SER A 6 -18.22 3.39 13.87
N PRO A 7 -19.29 2.81 13.28
CA PRO A 7 -19.28 2.36 11.89
C PRO A 7 -18.79 3.46 10.95
N PHE A 8 -18.07 3.07 9.90
CA PHE A 8 -17.55 4.02 8.93
C PHE A 8 -18.70 4.59 8.10
N PRO A 9 -18.93 5.93 8.09
CA PRO A 9 -19.97 6.53 7.29
C PRO A 9 -19.59 6.45 5.81
N VAL A 10 -20.27 5.58 5.07
CA VAL A 10 -20.07 5.37 3.63
C VAL A 10 -20.81 6.45 2.86
N ASP A 11 -20.07 7.17 2.02
CA ASP A 11 -20.57 8.00 0.92
C ASP A 11 -20.68 7.12 -0.34
N PRO A 12 -21.89 6.83 -0.83
CA PRO A 12 -22.09 5.99 -2.00
C PRO A 12 -21.44 6.52 -3.27
N ALA A 13 -21.35 7.85 -3.44
CA ALA A 13 -20.74 8.46 -4.63
C ALA A 13 -19.23 8.25 -4.63
N VAL A 14 -18.57 8.45 -3.48
CA VAL A 14 -17.13 8.16 -3.33
C VAL A 14 -16.86 6.67 -3.54
N LEU A 15 -17.71 5.79 -2.99
CA LEU A 15 -17.53 4.35 -3.14
C LEU A 15 -17.72 3.88 -4.59
N ALA A 16 -18.66 4.46 -5.33
CA ALA A 16 -18.89 4.15 -6.74
C ALA A 16 -17.73 4.56 -7.66
N ALA A 17 -16.95 5.56 -7.25
CA ALA A 17 -15.73 6.01 -7.94
C ALA A 17 -14.49 5.14 -7.62
N ILE A 18 -14.61 4.15 -6.74
CA ILE A 18 -13.52 3.22 -6.42
C ILE A 18 -13.71 1.94 -7.22
N ARG A 19 -12.66 1.56 -7.97
CA ARG A 19 -12.64 0.32 -8.74
C ARG A 19 -11.30 -0.41 -8.60
N PRO A 20 -11.26 -1.71 -8.90
CA PRO A 20 -10.01 -2.46 -9.00
C PRO A 20 -9.01 -1.78 -9.95
N MET A 21 -7.75 -1.78 -9.54
CA MET A 21 -6.63 -1.34 -10.36
C MET A 21 -6.43 -2.31 -11.53
N GLN A 22 -6.10 -1.77 -12.69
CA GLN A 22 -5.85 -2.51 -13.91
C GLN A 22 -4.48 -2.11 -14.50
N ASN A 23 -3.96 -2.89 -15.46
CA ASN A 23 -2.69 -2.60 -16.11
C ASN A 23 -2.63 -1.18 -16.71
N ARG A 24 -3.76 -0.68 -17.25
CA ARG A 24 -3.88 0.69 -17.79
C ARG A 24 -3.65 1.80 -16.76
N ASP A 25 -3.81 1.48 -15.47
CA ASP A 25 -3.65 2.45 -14.38
C ASP A 25 -2.20 2.55 -13.90
N ALA A 26 -1.31 1.66 -14.34
CA ALA A 26 0.07 1.63 -13.86
C ALA A 26 0.81 2.96 -14.06
N GLU A 27 0.54 3.65 -15.17
CA GLU A 27 1.12 4.96 -15.44
C GLU A 27 0.61 6.09 -14.51
N PRO A 28 -0.71 6.36 -14.41
CA PRO A 28 -1.19 7.38 -13.49
C PRO A 28 -0.92 7.04 -12.03
N VAL A 29 -0.97 5.77 -11.64
CA VAL A 29 -0.61 5.32 -10.28
C VAL A 29 0.88 5.55 -9.98
N ALA A 30 1.77 5.24 -10.93
CA ALA A 30 3.20 5.55 -10.79
C ALA A 30 3.46 7.06 -10.63
N ALA A 31 2.73 7.89 -11.37
CA ALA A 31 2.83 9.34 -11.26
C ALA A 31 2.34 9.85 -9.88
N LEU A 32 1.22 9.34 -9.38
CA LEU A 32 0.72 9.66 -8.03
C LEU A 32 1.66 9.18 -6.92
N HIS A 33 2.29 8.01 -7.11
CA HIS A 33 3.29 7.49 -6.18
C HIS A 33 4.51 8.41 -6.16
N GLU A 34 5.08 8.75 -7.32
CA GLU A 34 6.24 9.64 -7.42
C GLU A 34 5.96 11.04 -6.85
N ALA A 35 4.78 11.61 -7.13
CA ALA A 35 4.40 12.93 -6.64
C ALA A 35 4.30 13.01 -5.10
N ALA A 36 3.73 11.98 -4.47
CA ALA A 36 3.53 11.98 -3.01
C ALA A 36 4.73 11.43 -2.24
N MET A 37 5.47 10.49 -2.84
CA MET A 37 6.52 9.72 -2.19
C MET A 37 7.84 9.79 -2.97
N GLY A 38 8.11 10.91 -3.63
CA GLY A 38 9.31 11.10 -4.49
C GLY A 38 10.64 10.93 -3.77
N SER A 39 10.66 11.10 -2.44
CA SER A 39 11.83 10.85 -1.59
C SER A 39 11.97 9.38 -1.18
N SER A 40 10.97 8.53 -1.42
CA SER A 40 11.05 7.09 -1.16
C SER A 40 12.09 6.42 -2.05
N LEU A 41 12.63 5.28 -1.59
CA LEU A 41 13.66 4.57 -2.35
C LEU A 41 13.16 4.12 -3.73
N TRP A 42 11.91 3.64 -3.80
CA TRP A 42 11.32 3.15 -5.04
C TRP A 42 11.06 4.27 -6.04
N ALA A 43 10.61 5.45 -5.58
CA ALA A 43 10.48 6.62 -6.45
C ALA A 43 11.84 7.15 -6.95
N GLN A 44 12.91 7.01 -6.15
CA GLN A 44 14.26 7.40 -6.57
C GLN A 44 14.81 6.57 -7.75
N LEU A 45 14.27 5.36 -7.98
CA LEU A 45 14.57 4.55 -9.18
C LEU A 45 13.90 5.11 -10.45
N GLY A 46 12.90 5.98 -10.28
CA GLY A 46 12.26 6.76 -11.33
C GLY A 46 10.90 6.22 -11.77
N ARG A 47 10.11 7.09 -12.40
CA ARG A 47 8.76 6.77 -12.89
C ARG A 47 8.67 5.50 -13.75
N ARG A 48 9.63 5.26 -14.66
CA ARG A 48 9.65 4.04 -15.50
C ARG A 48 9.69 2.77 -14.66
N PHE A 49 10.52 2.76 -13.61
CA PHE A 49 10.59 1.65 -12.68
C PHE A 49 9.24 1.44 -11.97
N LEU A 50 8.60 2.52 -11.50
CA LEU A 50 7.28 2.44 -10.84
C LEU A 50 6.19 1.91 -11.78
N VAL A 51 6.19 2.31 -13.07
CA VAL A 51 5.23 1.77 -14.05
C VAL A 51 5.38 0.26 -14.18
N GLU A 52 6.60 -0.24 -14.36
CA GLU A 52 6.84 -1.68 -14.50
C GLU A 52 6.59 -2.46 -13.19
N LEU A 53 6.85 -1.82 -12.04
CA LEU A 53 6.49 -2.35 -10.73
C LEU A 53 4.98 -2.58 -10.66
N TYR A 54 4.17 -1.55 -10.93
CA TYR A 54 2.72 -1.66 -10.85
C TYR A 54 2.18 -2.62 -11.90
N ARG A 55 2.64 -2.58 -13.16
CA ARG A 55 2.26 -3.57 -14.18
C ARG A 55 2.46 -5.00 -13.72
N GLY A 56 3.58 -5.29 -13.05
CA GLY A 56 3.84 -6.61 -12.51
C GLY A 56 3.02 -6.97 -11.27
N LEU A 57 2.68 -5.98 -10.44
CA LEU A 57 1.83 -6.19 -9.28
C LEU A 57 0.39 -6.52 -9.67
N VAL A 58 -0.19 -5.84 -10.66
CA VAL A 58 -1.61 -6.07 -11.05
C VAL A 58 -1.86 -7.51 -11.53
N ASP A 59 -0.84 -8.17 -12.05
CA ASP A 59 -0.93 -9.57 -12.51
C ASP A 59 -0.69 -10.60 -11.39
N SER A 60 -0.34 -10.15 -10.18
CA SER A 60 -0.01 -11.05 -9.06
C SER A 60 -1.28 -11.53 -8.35
N PRO A 61 -1.42 -12.84 -8.08
CA PRO A 61 -2.56 -13.37 -7.30
C PRO A 61 -2.55 -12.89 -5.83
N TYR A 62 -1.41 -12.37 -5.37
CA TYR A 62 -1.28 -11.82 -4.02
C TYR A 62 -1.72 -10.36 -3.92
N PHE A 63 -1.79 -9.64 -5.03
CA PHE A 63 -1.96 -8.19 -5.03
C PHE A 63 -3.42 -7.76 -4.97
N LEU A 64 -3.70 -6.75 -4.16
CA LEU A 64 -4.99 -6.07 -4.07
C LEU A 64 -4.77 -4.59 -4.34
N GLY A 65 -5.10 -4.16 -5.56
CA GLY A 65 -4.99 -2.76 -5.98
C GLY A 65 -6.35 -2.15 -6.23
N PHE A 66 -6.56 -0.93 -5.75
CA PHE A 66 -7.75 -0.14 -6.09
C PHE A 66 -7.35 1.28 -6.47
N VAL A 67 -8.11 1.88 -7.37
CA VAL A 67 -7.99 3.28 -7.76
C VAL A 67 -9.28 4.02 -7.48
N TYR A 68 -9.15 5.30 -7.14
CA TYR A 68 -10.23 6.27 -7.14
C TYR A 68 -10.18 7.04 -8.46
N GLU A 69 -11.25 6.95 -9.25
CA GLU A 69 -11.37 7.56 -10.56
C GLU A 69 -12.57 8.50 -10.62
N GLU A 70 -12.33 9.73 -11.08
CA GLU A 70 -13.37 10.70 -11.42
C GLU A 70 -13.13 11.18 -12.85
N ASP A 71 -14.19 11.21 -13.67
CA ASP A 71 -14.15 11.72 -15.05
C ASP A 71 -13.06 11.06 -15.93
N GLY A 72 -12.83 9.75 -15.74
CA GLY A 72 -11.80 9.02 -16.48
C GLY A 72 -10.38 9.20 -15.93
N VAL A 73 -10.20 9.98 -14.86
CA VAL A 73 -8.88 10.32 -14.31
C VAL A 73 -8.68 9.65 -12.95
N VAL A 74 -7.62 8.85 -12.85
CA VAL A 74 -7.18 8.28 -11.57
C VAL A 74 -6.59 9.40 -10.70
N LYS A 75 -7.26 9.69 -9.58
CA LYS A 75 -6.86 10.73 -8.62
C LYS A 75 -6.37 10.16 -7.29
N GLY A 76 -6.47 8.85 -7.08
CA GLY A 76 -5.93 8.20 -5.89
C GLY A 76 -5.82 6.70 -6.06
N PHE A 77 -5.02 6.07 -5.22
CA PHE A 77 -4.88 4.62 -5.22
C PHE A 77 -4.52 4.06 -3.85
N ILE A 78 -4.78 2.77 -3.68
CA ILE A 78 -4.23 1.94 -2.61
C ILE A 78 -3.70 0.65 -3.22
N ALA A 79 -2.57 0.20 -2.70
CA ALA A 79 -1.88 -1.03 -3.06
C ALA A 79 -1.68 -1.84 -1.79
N GLY A 80 -2.27 -3.03 -1.74
CA GLY A 80 -2.12 -3.99 -0.66
C GLY A 80 -1.79 -5.38 -1.19
N SER A 81 -1.59 -6.31 -0.27
CA SER A 81 -1.33 -7.71 -0.55
C SER A 81 -2.01 -8.60 0.48
N ILE A 82 -2.45 -9.79 0.06
CA ILE A 82 -2.82 -10.86 0.99
C ILE A 82 -1.58 -11.53 1.62
N ASP A 83 -0.43 -11.47 0.93
CA ASP A 83 0.87 -11.89 1.45
C ASP A 83 2.00 -11.14 0.72
N ALA A 84 2.58 -10.13 1.38
CA ALA A 84 3.51 -9.21 0.72
C ALA A 84 4.87 -9.83 0.38
N GLU A 85 5.34 -10.81 1.16
CA GLU A 85 6.63 -11.47 0.92
C GLU A 85 6.66 -12.30 -0.38
N PRO A 86 5.79 -13.31 -0.58
CA PRO A 86 5.76 -14.06 -1.82
C PRO A 86 5.36 -13.20 -3.01
N MET A 87 4.52 -12.17 -2.83
CA MET A 87 4.21 -11.20 -3.88
C MET A 87 5.48 -10.54 -4.40
N MET A 88 6.26 -9.93 -3.50
CA MET A 88 7.48 -9.22 -3.87
C MET A 88 8.53 -10.18 -4.44
N ARG A 89 8.69 -11.35 -3.83
CA ARG A 89 9.61 -12.39 -4.32
C ARG A 89 9.26 -12.87 -5.73
N THR A 90 7.98 -13.08 -6.02
CA THR A 90 7.50 -13.52 -7.34
C THR A 90 7.68 -12.43 -8.38
N LEU A 91 7.37 -11.19 -8.03
CA LEU A 91 7.57 -10.02 -8.90
C LEU A 91 9.06 -9.84 -9.25
N MET A 92 9.94 -9.83 -8.24
CA MET A 92 11.37 -9.65 -8.45
C MET A 92 11.97 -10.78 -9.30
N ARG A 93 11.50 -12.03 -9.14
CA ARG A 93 12.00 -13.17 -9.94
C ARG A 93 11.49 -13.14 -11.39
N SER A 94 10.20 -12.90 -11.58
CA SER A 94 9.57 -12.96 -12.91
C SER A 94 9.90 -11.75 -13.79
N ARG A 95 10.16 -10.58 -13.18
CA ARG A 95 10.37 -9.32 -13.90
C ARG A 95 11.73 -8.67 -13.63
N ALA A 96 12.71 -9.42 -13.10
CA ALA A 96 14.04 -8.92 -12.75
C ALA A 96 14.69 -8.07 -13.86
N LEU A 97 14.66 -8.57 -15.10
CA LEU A 97 15.30 -7.92 -16.25
C LEU A 97 14.59 -6.60 -16.62
N VAL A 98 13.26 -6.63 -16.66
CA VAL A 98 12.44 -5.45 -17.00
C VAL A 98 12.58 -4.38 -15.93
N LEU A 99 12.48 -4.77 -14.66
CA LEU A 99 12.65 -3.87 -13.52
C LEU A 99 14.07 -3.31 -13.44
N GLY A 100 15.08 -4.15 -13.68
CA GLY A 100 16.48 -3.73 -13.72
C GLY A 100 16.76 -2.71 -14.83
N ALA A 101 16.25 -2.97 -16.04
CA ALA A 101 16.35 -2.02 -17.16
C ALA A 101 15.62 -0.70 -16.88
N ALA A 102 14.42 -0.77 -16.29
CA ALA A 102 13.65 0.41 -15.93
C ALA A 102 14.30 1.24 -14.80
N ALA A 103 15.00 0.58 -13.88
CA ALA A 103 15.76 1.19 -12.78
C ALA A 103 17.11 1.78 -13.22
N ALA A 104 17.67 1.37 -14.36
CA ALA A 104 19.05 1.67 -14.75
C ALA A 104 19.36 3.18 -14.74
N ALA A 105 18.46 4.00 -15.29
CA ALA A 105 18.65 5.45 -15.31
C ALA A 105 18.63 6.09 -13.91
N GLY A 106 17.78 5.58 -13.00
CA GLY A 106 17.73 6.04 -11.61
C GLY A 106 18.99 5.66 -10.83
N VAL A 107 19.44 4.42 -11.01
CA VAL A 107 20.67 3.89 -10.40
C VAL A 107 21.91 4.65 -10.89
N LEU A 108 22.02 4.90 -12.19
CA LEU A 108 23.19 5.60 -12.76
C LEU A 108 23.31 7.03 -12.23
N LYS A 109 22.18 7.69 -11.95
CA LYS A 109 22.13 9.02 -11.32
C LYS A 109 22.39 8.98 -9.82
N ARG A 110 22.11 7.86 -9.16
CA ARG A 110 22.12 7.70 -7.68
C ARG A 110 22.61 6.31 -7.28
N PRO A 111 23.91 5.99 -7.44
CA PRO A 111 24.43 4.65 -7.19
C PRO A 111 24.21 4.16 -5.74
N GLN A 112 24.10 5.08 -4.77
CA GLN A 112 23.77 4.80 -3.38
C GLN A 112 22.42 4.09 -3.18
N VAL A 113 21.52 4.15 -4.17
CA VAL A 113 20.23 3.46 -4.14
C VAL A 113 20.42 1.94 -4.14
N LEU A 114 21.45 1.40 -4.80
CA LEU A 114 21.72 -0.05 -4.82
C LEU A 114 22.04 -0.59 -3.42
N ALA A 115 22.86 0.13 -2.65
CA ALA A 115 23.19 -0.27 -1.29
C ALA A 115 21.93 -0.32 -0.41
N ARG A 116 21.02 0.65 -0.58
CA ARG A 116 19.73 0.68 0.14
C ARG A 116 18.80 -0.43 -0.33
N LEU A 117 18.73 -0.74 -1.63
CA LEU A 117 17.90 -1.82 -2.16
C LEU A 117 18.26 -3.20 -1.57
N SER A 118 19.51 -3.42 -1.19
CA SER A 118 19.88 -4.65 -0.48
C SER A 118 19.15 -4.82 0.86
N GLN A 119 18.76 -3.70 1.50
CA GLN A 119 17.98 -3.72 2.75
C GLN A 119 16.53 -4.16 2.51
N THR A 120 16.00 -4.03 1.29
CA THR A 120 14.65 -4.51 0.92
C THR A 120 14.49 -6.00 1.21
N LEU A 121 15.56 -6.79 0.99
CA LEU A 121 15.54 -8.24 1.26
C LEU A 121 15.34 -8.56 2.75
N ARG A 122 15.66 -7.62 3.63
CA ARG A 122 15.48 -7.76 5.08
C ARG A 122 14.16 -7.20 5.56
N TYR A 123 13.38 -6.51 4.71
CA TYR A 123 12.15 -5.82 5.09
C TYR A 123 11.20 -6.71 5.89
N PHE A 124 10.81 -7.85 5.33
CA PHE A 124 9.86 -8.78 5.96
C PHE A 124 10.39 -9.32 7.30
N LYS A 125 11.70 -9.58 7.38
CA LYS A 125 12.35 -10.01 8.62
C LYS A 125 12.35 -8.91 9.70
N VAL A 126 12.60 -7.65 9.34
CA VAL A 126 12.70 -6.55 10.32
C VAL A 126 11.35 -5.96 10.69
N SER A 127 10.37 -5.97 9.78
CA SER A 127 9.02 -5.49 10.07
C SER A 127 8.26 -6.44 10.99
N ASP A 128 8.58 -7.74 10.96
CA ASP A 128 7.99 -8.75 11.85
C ASP A 128 8.82 -9.04 13.12
N ALA A 129 9.89 -8.28 13.38
CA ALA A 129 10.92 -8.58 14.39
C ALA A 129 10.39 -8.96 15.80
N GLY A 130 10.17 -10.26 16.02
CA GLY A 130 9.78 -10.84 17.32
C GLY A 130 8.28 -10.82 17.61
N GLN A 131 7.45 -10.61 16.60
CA GLN A 131 5.98 -10.60 16.72
C GLN A 131 5.36 -11.62 15.78
N ASP A 132 4.08 -11.94 16.02
CA ASP A 132 3.32 -12.79 15.12
C ASP A 132 3.31 -12.20 13.69
N ALA A 133 3.53 -13.08 12.71
CA ALA A 133 3.54 -12.71 11.31
C ALA A 133 2.11 -12.31 10.88
N VAL A 134 1.99 -11.16 10.23
CA VAL A 134 0.74 -10.70 9.61
C VAL A 134 1.00 -10.63 8.10
N PRO A 135 0.60 -11.65 7.32
CA PRO A 135 0.93 -11.74 5.90
C PRO A 135 0.31 -10.60 5.08
N ALA A 136 -0.95 -10.27 5.39
CA ALA A 136 -1.69 -9.23 4.69
C ALA A 136 -1.18 -7.85 5.05
N GLU A 137 -0.94 -7.03 4.04
CA GLU A 137 -0.27 -5.73 4.21
C GLU A 137 -0.89 -4.66 3.29
N SER A 138 -1.12 -3.47 3.82
CA SER A 138 -1.42 -2.28 3.02
C SER A 138 -0.12 -1.49 2.84
N LEU A 139 0.39 -1.46 1.60
CA LEU A 139 1.76 -1.09 1.27
C LEU A 139 1.90 0.38 0.90
N PHE A 140 1.15 0.83 -0.10
CA PHE A 140 1.25 2.18 -0.64
C PHE A 140 -0.12 2.77 -0.83
N CYS A 141 -0.28 4.04 -0.45
CA CYS A 141 -1.51 4.77 -0.66
C CYS A 141 -1.20 6.24 -0.91
N SER A 142 -1.82 6.82 -1.94
CA SER A 142 -1.63 8.22 -2.30
C SER A 142 -2.86 8.78 -2.98
N PHE A 143 -3.06 10.09 -2.83
CA PHE A 143 -4.19 10.83 -3.38
C PHE A 143 -3.69 12.17 -3.90
N ALA A 144 -4.32 12.63 -4.98
CA ALA A 144 -4.16 13.98 -5.47
C ALA A 144 -4.54 14.99 -4.36
N PRO A 145 -3.79 16.10 -4.20
CA PRO A 145 -4.01 17.06 -3.11
C PRO A 145 -5.44 17.59 -3.00
N GLU A 146 -6.16 17.68 -4.12
CA GLU A 146 -7.52 18.21 -4.23
C GLU A 146 -8.58 17.27 -3.58
N LEU A 147 -8.20 16.04 -3.24
CA LEU A 147 -9.07 15.08 -2.54
C LEU A 147 -9.05 15.23 -1.01
N ARG A 148 -8.21 16.13 -0.47
CA ARG A 148 -8.18 16.41 0.97
C ARG A 148 -9.55 16.83 1.48
N GLY A 149 -9.93 16.32 2.65
CA GLY A 149 -11.23 16.61 3.27
C GLY A 149 -12.42 15.81 2.69
N LYS A 150 -12.29 15.17 1.52
CA LYS A 150 -13.38 14.39 0.88
C LYS A 150 -13.53 12.96 1.41
N ARG A 151 -12.74 12.56 2.41
CA ARG A 151 -12.75 11.20 3.01
C ARG A 151 -12.51 10.03 2.04
N VAL A 152 -11.98 10.29 0.84
CA VAL A 152 -11.66 9.25 -0.16
C VAL A 152 -10.71 8.19 0.41
N SER A 153 -9.72 8.61 1.20
CA SER A 153 -8.77 7.70 1.83
C SER A 153 -9.41 6.71 2.80
N GLY A 154 -10.48 7.12 3.51
CA GLY A 154 -11.24 6.20 4.34
C GLY A 154 -12.01 5.17 3.51
N HIS A 155 -12.63 5.60 2.41
CA HIS A 155 -13.39 4.70 1.54
C HIS A 155 -12.50 3.66 0.87
N ILE A 156 -11.34 4.06 0.36
CA ILE A 156 -10.45 3.12 -0.31
C ILE A 156 -9.76 2.16 0.67
N ASN A 157 -9.46 2.61 1.90
CA ASN A 157 -9.02 1.72 2.99
C ASN A 157 -10.11 0.70 3.31
N LYS A 158 -11.37 1.15 3.43
CA LYS A 158 -12.51 0.25 3.65
C LYS A 158 -12.58 -0.83 2.57
N VAL A 159 -12.49 -0.45 1.30
CA VAL A 159 -12.53 -1.40 0.18
C VAL A 159 -11.41 -2.44 0.30
N LEU A 160 -10.17 -2.04 0.59
CA LEU A 160 -9.07 -2.99 0.78
C LEU A 160 -9.32 -3.92 1.98
N PHE A 161 -9.75 -3.39 3.11
CA PHE A 161 -9.92 -4.17 4.34
C PHE A 161 -11.12 -5.13 4.26
N ASP A 162 -12.20 -4.69 3.61
CA ASP A 162 -13.36 -5.53 3.32
C ASP A 162 -12.95 -6.72 2.42
N ASP A 163 -12.12 -6.46 1.39
CA ASP A 163 -11.59 -7.51 0.49
C ASP A 163 -10.67 -8.49 1.22
N LEU A 164 -9.79 -8.00 2.10
CA LEU A 164 -8.92 -8.84 2.92
C LEU A 164 -9.72 -9.76 3.85
N LEU A 165 -10.74 -9.22 4.53
CA LEU A 165 -11.60 -10.02 5.41
C LEU A 165 -12.42 -11.04 4.61
N ALA A 166 -12.97 -10.65 3.45
CA ALA A 166 -13.70 -11.56 2.56
C ALA A 166 -12.83 -12.75 2.09
N ARG A 167 -11.51 -12.57 2.05
CA ARG A 167 -10.52 -13.60 1.69
C ARG A 167 -9.99 -14.39 2.89
N GLY A 168 -10.57 -14.18 4.09
CA GLY A 168 -10.23 -14.92 5.29
C GLY A 168 -9.03 -14.36 6.06
N HIS A 169 -8.56 -13.15 5.77
CA HIS A 169 -7.52 -12.50 6.56
C HIS A 169 -8.14 -11.76 7.74
N ASP A 170 -7.82 -12.18 8.95
CA ASP A 170 -8.32 -11.55 10.18
C ASP A 170 -7.53 -10.29 10.58
N GLN A 171 -6.37 -10.07 9.98
CA GLN A 171 -5.47 -8.98 10.35
C GLN A 171 -4.80 -8.39 9.12
N VAL A 172 -4.49 -7.09 9.19
CA VAL A 172 -3.67 -6.39 8.20
C VAL A 172 -2.61 -5.55 8.90
N LYS A 173 -1.38 -5.58 8.39
CA LYS A 173 -0.29 -4.70 8.87
C LYS A 173 -0.08 -3.51 7.95
N ILE A 174 0.41 -2.42 8.53
CA ILE A 174 0.90 -1.23 7.81
C ILE A 174 2.18 -0.78 8.49
N THR A 175 3.16 -0.34 7.71
CA THR A 175 4.35 0.35 8.24
C THR A 175 4.40 1.78 7.73
N THR A 176 4.80 2.71 8.59
CA THR A 176 4.99 4.11 8.22
C THR A 176 6.08 4.75 9.07
N GLU A 177 6.56 5.93 8.67
CA GLU A 177 7.56 6.68 9.44
C GLU A 177 6.93 7.17 10.75
N VAL A 178 7.69 7.10 11.85
CA VAL A 178 7.24 7.60 13.16
C VAL A 178 6.86 9.08 13.09
N GLU A 179 7.57 9.85 12.25
CA GLU A 179 7.38 11.29 12.05
C GLU A 179 6.20 11.62 11.09
N ASN A 180 5.60 10.63 10.42
CA ASN A 180 4.48 10.88 9.52
C ASN A 180 3.17 11.06 10.30
N GLU A 181 3.01 12.21 10.96
CA GLU A 181 1.88 12.45 11.85
C GLU A 181 0.51 12.28 11.18
N GLY A 182 0.40 12.65 9.90
CA GLY A 182 -0.83 12.52 9.12
C GLY A 182 -1.27 11.06 8.99
N ALA A 183 -0.36 10.20 8.53
CA ALA A 183 -0.62 8.76 8.43
C ALA A 183 -0.88 8.15 9.81
N ASN A 184 -0.05 8.48 10.81
CA ASN A 184 -0.19 7.99 12.17
C ASN A 184 -1.56 8.34 12.79
N ARG A 185 -2.06 9.58 12.61
CA ARG A 185 -3.40 9.98 13.05
C ARG A 185 -4.50 9.20 12.33
N GLN A 186 -4.36 8.99 11.02
CA GLN A 186 -5.34 8.25 10.22
C GLN A 186 -5.39 6.76 10.61
N LEU A 187 -4.25 6.13 10.83
CA LEU A 187 -4.18 4.72 11.26
C LEU A 187 -4.84 4.54 12.64
N ARG A 188 -4.51 5.40 13.60
CA ARG A 188 -5.16 5.38 14.93
C ARG A 188 -6.66 5.63 14.86
N SER A 189 -7.12 6.53 13.99
CA SER A 189 -8.55 6.77 13.83
C SER A 189 -9.31 5.57 13.26
N TRP A 190 -8.61 4.67 12.56
CA TRP A 190 -9.11 3.38 12.08
C TRP A 190 -9.03 2.25 13.11
N GLY A 191 -8.45 2.47 14.29
CA GLY A 191 -8.29 1.43 15.30
C GLY A 191 -7.00 0.61 15.20
N PHE A 192 -6.06 1.01 14.33
CA PHE A 192 -4.76 0.33 14.27
C PHE A 192 -4.01 0.48 15.59
N GLU A 193 -3.46 -0.63 16.07
CA GLU A 193 -2.62 -0.68 17.25
C GLU A 193 -1.14 -0.66 16.85
N PRO A 194 -0.31 0.20 17.45
CA PRO A 194 1.14 0.14 17.24
C PRO A 194 1.67 -1.14 17.88
N LYS A 195 2.41 -1.94 17.11
CA LYS A 195 2.99 -3.19 17.60
C LYS A 195 4.51 -3.14 17.74
N GLY A 196 5.19 -2.12 17.23
CA GLY A 196 6.62 -1.92 17.49
C GLY A 196 7.27 -0.95 16.52
N GLU A 197 8.52 -0.60 16.79
CA GLU A 197 9.31 0.30 15.95
C GLU A 197 10.56 -0.43 15.43
N PHE A 198 11.00 -0.07 14.23
CA PHE A 198 12.19 -0.63 13.61
C PHE A 198 12.86 0.41 12.71
N ASN A 199 14.14 0.20 12.39
CA ASN A 199 14.86 1.06 11.46
C ASN A 199 14.86 0.45 10.05
N PHE A 200 14.47 1.24 9.05
CA PHE A 200 14.47 0.82 7.65
C PHE A 200 14.84 1.98 6.74
N TYR A 201 15.76 1.76 5.80
CA TYR A 201 16.35 2.80 4.94
C TYR A 201 16.86 4.05 5.69
N GLY A 202 17.36 3.87 6.91
CA GLY A 202 17.84 4.96 7.76
C GLY A 202 16.73 5.81 8.38
N LYS A 203 15.48 5.35 8.31
CA LYS A 203 14.32 5.99 8.94
C LYS A 203 13.77 5.13 10.07
N LYS A 204 13.24 5.80 11.10
CA LYS A 204 12.52 5.14 12.17
C LYS A 204 11.08 4.88 11.73
N MET A 205 10.72 3.61 11.64
CA MET A 205 9.41 3.13 11.21
C MET A 205 8.63 2.60 12.41
N VAL A 206 7.31 2.68 12.34
CA VAL A 206 6.38 2.02 13.26
C VAL A 206 5.52 1.03 12.48
N ARG A 207 5.36 -0.18 13.03
CA ARG A 207 4.41 -1.19 12.57
C ARG A 207 3.09 -1.01 13.31
N TYR A 208 2.02 -0.96 12.53
CA TYR A 208 0.64 -0.98 12.99
C TYR A 208 -0.04 -2.26 12.54
N VAL A 209 -0.94 -2.79 13.38
CA VAL A 209 -1.79 -3.94 13.03
C VAL A 209 -3.24 -3.58 13.34
N LEU A 210 -4.14 -3.91 12.42
CA LEU A 210 -5.58 -3.83 12.62
C LEU A 210 -6.15 -5.25 12.65
N ASN A 211 -6.97 -5.54 13.66
CA ASN A 211 -7.84 -6.70 13.62
C ASN A 211 -9.06 -6.36 12.75
N LEU A 212 -9.25 -7.13 11.69
CA LEU A 212 -10.35 -6.99 10.74
C LEU A 212 -11.60 -7.75 11.20
N ARG A 213 -11.41 -8.85 11.94
CA ARG A 213 -12.51 -9.63 12.51
C ARG A 213 -13.23 -8.78 13.56
N ASP A 214 -14.56 -8.77 13.48
CA ASP A 214 -15.45 -8.00 14.36
C ASP A 214 -15.20 -6.48 14.37
N HIS A 215 -14.42 -5.97 13.41
CA HIS A 215 -14.12 -4.55 13.33
C HIS A 215 -15.35 -3.77 12.84
N PRO A 216 -15.85 -2.75 13.56
CA PRO A 216 -17.15 -2.09 13.27
C PRO A 216 -17.19 -1.36 11.93
N ARG A 217 -16.04 -1.17 11.27
CA ARG A 217 -15.91 -0.50 9.97
C ARG A 217 -15.67 -1.44 8.79
N VAL A 218 -15.40 -2.72 9.05
CA VAL A 218 -15.01 -3.71 8.05
C VAL A 218 -16.12 -4.74 7.90
N GLN A 219 -16.40 -5.13 6.67
CA GLN A 219 -17.38 -6.15 6.32
C GLN A 219 -16.76 -7.11 5.30
N PRO A 220 -17.09 -8.41 5.30
CA PRO A 220 -16.50 -9.37 4.37
C PRO A 220 -17.11 -9.24 2.97
N VAL A 221 -16.79 -8.14 2.27
CA VAL A 221 -17.30 -7.84 0.92
C VAL A 221 -16.11 -7.66 -0.02
N SER A 222 -15.98 -8.57 -0.99
CA SER A 222 -14.97 -8.43 -2.05
C SER A 222 -15.52 -7.61 -3.23
N ARG A 223 -14.68 -6.70 -3.73
CA ARG A 223 -14.89 -5.88 -4.93
C ARG A 223 -13.79 -6.11 -5.97
N HIS A 224 -12.79 -6.93 -5.65
CA HIS A 224 -11.70 -7.28 -6.55
C HIS A 224 -12.08 -8.48 -7.44
N PRO A 225 -11.77 -8.48 -8.75
CA PRO A 225 -12.29 -9.47 -9.71
C PRO A 225 -11.68 -10.86 -9.57
N LEU A 226 -10.55 -11.00 -8.86
CA LEU A 226 -9.94 -12.29 -8.56
C LEU A 226 -10.60 -12.89 -7.31
N VAL A 227 -11.75 -13.55 -7.49
CA VAL A 227 -12.33 -14.46 -6.49
C VAL A 227 -12.17 -15.89 -7.01
#